data_AF-A0A9E4G1M9-F1
#
_entry.id   AF-A0A9E4G1M9-F1
#
_cell.length_a   1.000
_cell.length_b   1.000
_cell.length_c   1.000
_cell.angle_alpha   90.00
_cell.angle_beta   90.00
_cell.angle_gamma   90.00
#
_symmetry.space_group_name_H-M   'P 1'
#
loop_
_entity.id
_entity.type
_entity.pdbx_description
1 polymer ?
#
loop_
_entity_poly.entity_id
_entity_poly.type
_entity_poly.pdbx_seq_one_letter_code
_entity_poly.pdbx_strand_id
1 'polypeptide(L)' 'MRLYITGGTGLVGSNIIRLVRTRDDIEIIASQYGPAPEWDVDYQLDPLDMSDTDAVRASIL' A
#
# COMPACT_ATOMS: atom_id res chain seq x y z
N MET A 1 11.61 9.10 1.67
CA MET A 1 10.57 9.37 0.63
C MET A 1 9.36 8.49 0.94
N ARG A 2 8.12 8.93 0.71
CA ARG A 2 6.93 8.06 0.85
C ARG A 2 6.49 7.54 -0.51
N LEU A 3 6.24 6.24 -0.59
CA LEU A 3 5.68 5.59 -1.77
C LEU A 3 4.33 4.99 -1.43
N TYR A 4 3.28 5.54 -2.04
CA TYR A 4 1.93 5.02 -1.94
C TYR A 4 1.64 4.07 -3.11
N ILE A 5 1.26 2.83 -2.82
CA ILE A 5 1.02 1.78 -3.82
C ILE A 5 -0.43 1.35 -3.75
N THR A 6 -1.19 1.66 -4.80
CA THR A 6 -2.57 1.16 -4.92
C THR A 6 -2.55 -0.33 -5.30
N GLY A 7 -3.45 -1.12 -4.70
CA GLY A 7 -3.48 -2.57 -4.87
C GLY A 7 -2.19 -3.25 -4.36
N GLY A 8 -1.61 -2.73 -3.28
CA GLY A 8 -0.31 -3.18 -2.75
C GLY A 8 -0.29 -4.64 -2.29
N THR A 9 -1.44 -5.21 -1.93
CA THR A 9 -1.59 -6.62 -1.58
C THR A 9 -1.80 -7.55 -2.78
N GLY A 10 -2.01 -6.99 -3.99
CA GLY A 10 -2.17 -7.74 -5.23
C GLY A 10 -0.85 -8.25 -5.82
N LEU A 11 -0.94 -9.04 -6.90
CA LEU A 11 0.23 -9.68 -7.54
C LEU A 11 1.31 -8.67 -7.93
N VAL A 12 0.93 -7.55 -8.56
CA VAL A 12 1.89 -6.55 -9.05
C VAL A 12 2.40 -5.69 -7.90
N GLY A 13 1.51 -5.16 -7.06
CA GLY A 13 1.85 -4.28 -5.94
C GLY A 13 2.82 -4.95 -4.96
N SER A 14 2.55 -6.20 -4.58
CA SER A 14 3.41 -6.94 -3.65
C SER A 14 4.83 -7.17 -4.17
N ASN A 15 4.98 -7.38 -5.48
CA ASN A 15 6.30 -7.49 -6.10
C ASN A 15 7.05 -6.16 -6.16
N ILE A 16 6.33 -5.05 -6.39
CA ILE A 16 6.93 -3.70 -6.33
C ILE A 16 7.42 -3.42 -4.91
N ILE A 17 6.60 -3.67 -3.88
CA ILE A 17 6.98 -3.53 -2.47
C ILE A 17 8.24 -4.34 -2.17
N ARG A 18 8.31 -5.59 -2.64
CA ARG A 18 9.46 -6.47 -2.46
C ARG A 18 10.75 -5.93 -3.07
N LEU A 19 10.67 -5.18 -4.16
CA LEU A 19 11.83 -4.52 -4.78
C LEU A 19 12.23 -3.26 -4.02
N VAL A 20 11.24 -2.44 -3.67
CA VAL A 20 11.45 -1.14 -3.03
C VAL A 20 11.93 -1.28 -1.59
N ARG A 21 11.51 -2.30 -0.84
CA ARG A 21 11.95 -2.56 0.54
C ARG A 21 13.45 -2.79 0.71
N THR A 22 14.19 -3.00 -0.38
CA THR A 22 15.67 -3.09 -0.33
C THR A 22 16.31 -1.73 -0.05
N ARG A 23 15.51 -0.67 0.01
CA ARG A 23 15.90 0.70 0.24
C ARG A 23 15.35 1.19 1.57
N ASP A 24 16.23 1.45 2.52
CA ASP A 24 15.87 1.93 3.85
C ASP A 24 15.36 3.40 3.85
N ASP A 25 15.52 4.12 2.73
CA ASP A 25 15.12 5.53 2.58
C ASP A 25 13.65 5.72 2.15
N ILE A 26 12.89 4.62 2.01
CA ILE A 26 11.51 4.64 1.48
C ILE A 26 10.53 4.07 2.50
N GLU A 27 9.58 4.90 2.90
CA GLU A 27 8.41 4.52 3.69
C GLU A 27 7.29 4.10 2.73
N ILE A 28 6.76 2.88 2.91
CA ILE A 28 5.78 2.27 2.01
C ILE A 28 4.40 2.29 2.66
N ILE A 29 3.41 2.78 1.92
CA ILE A 29 1.98 2.70 2.26
C ILE A 29 1.30 1.94 1.13
N ALA A 30 0.64 0.84 1.46
CA ALA A 30 -0.03 -0.04 0.51
C ALA A 30 -1.53 0.05 0.70
N SER A 31 -2.26 0.44 -0.34
CA SER A 31 -3.72 0.38 -0.33
C SER A 31 -4.18 -1.07 -0.28
N GLN A 32 -5.18 -1.32 0.56
CA GLN A 32 -5.75 -2.63 0.77
C GLN A 32 -7.27 -2.55 0.65
N TYR A 33 -7.79 -3.30 -0.32
CA TYR A 33 -9.20 -3.62 -0.39
C TYR A 33 -9.43 -5.03 0.17
N GLY A 34 -10.26 -5.13 1.21
CA GLY A 34 -10.58 -6.41 1.86
C GLY A 34 -9.72 -6.73 3.09
N PRO A 35 -9.71 -7.99 3.55
CA PRO A 35 -9.12 -8.37 4.83
C PRO A 35 -7.59 -8.27 4.81
N ALA A 36 -7.02 -7.87 5.95
CA ALA A 36 -5.58 -7.89 6.23
C ALA A 36 -4.95 -9.23 5.81
N PRO A 37 -3.72 -9.23 5.25
CA PRO A 37 -3.00 -10.48 5.06
C PRO A 37 -2.81 -11.19 6.41
N GLU A 38 -2.80 -12.53 6.41
CA GLU A 38 -2.64 -13.34 7.63
C GLU A 38 -1.20 -13.33 8.18
N TRP A 39 -0.26 -12.72 7.46
CA TRP A 39 1.14 -12.60 7.82
C TRP A 39 1.49 -11.15 8.15
N ASP A 40 2.50 -10.96 9.01
CA ASP A 40 3.01 -9.64 9.33
C ASP A 40 3.67 -9.00 8.11
N VAL A 41 3.39 -7.71 7.94
CA VAL A 41 4.01 -6.86 6.92
C VAL A 41 4.79 -5.75 7.61
N ASP A 42 5.92 -5.37 7.03
CA ASP A 42 6.83 -4.31 7.51
C ASP A 42 6.52 -2.93 6.89
N TYR A 43 5.36 -2.80 6.26
CA TYR A 43 4.86 -1.59 5.63
C TYR A 43 3.45 -1.26 6.13
N GLN A 44 3.04 -0.01 5.97
CA GLN A 44 1.71 0.42 6.38
C GLN A 44 0.66 -0.06 5.39
N LEU A 45 -0.46 -0.57 5.92
CA LEU A 45 -1.65 -0.89 5.15
C LEU A 45 -2.67 0.25 5.32
N ASP A 46 -3.18 0.76 4.20
CA ASP A 46 -4.25 1.75 4.15
C ASP A 46 -5.54 1.07 3.65
N PRO A 47 -6.56 0.86 4.50
CA PRO A 47 -7.83 0.26 4.08
C PRO A 47 -8.61 1.24 3.18
N LEU A 48 -8.30 1.19 1.88
CA LEU A 48 -8.82 2.10 0.86
C LEU A 48 -9.46 1.30 -0.28
N ASP A 49 -10.73 1.61 -0.54
CA ASP A 49 -11.41 1.21 -1.78
C ASP A 49 -11.18 2.28 -2.86
N MET A 50 -10.56 1.89 -3.96
CA MET A 50 -10.26 2.80 -5.08
C MET A 50 -11.52 3.27 -5.82
N SER A 51 -12.67 2.63 -5.60
CA SER A 51 -13.96 3.11 -6.12
C SER A 51 -14.55 4.25 -5.29
N ASP A 52 -14.10 4.44 -4.04
CA ASP A 52 -14.47 5.57 -3.19
C ASP A 52 -13.57 6.78 -3.49
N THR A 53 -14.10 7.67 -4.32
CA THR A 53 -13.34 8.86 -4.77
C THR A 53 -13.08 9.86 -3.64
N ASP A 54 -13.92 9.90 -2.61
CA ASP A 54 -13.75 10.79 -1.47
C ASP A 54 -12.66 10.27 -0.53
N ALA A 55 -12.64 8.95 -0.28
CA ALA A 55 -11.56 8.31 0.47
C ALA A 55 -10.20 8.47 -0.24
N VAL A 56 -10.15 8.28 -1.57
CA VAL A 56 -8.92 8.49 -2.36
C VAL A 56 -8.41 9.93 -2.20
N ARG A 57 -9.30 10.94 -2.26
CA ARG A 57 -8.91 12.34 -2.06
C ARG A 57 -8.36 12.59 -0.66
N ALA A 58 -8.94 11.97 0.36
CA ALA A 58 -8.46 12.09 1.74
C ALA A 58 -7.08 11.44 1.95
N SER A 59 -6.74 10.37 1.23
CA SER A 59 -5.43 9.69 1.35
C SER A 59 -4.28 10.38 0.59
N ILE A 60 -4.57 11.29 -0.35
CA ILE A 60 -3.55 11.98 -1.17
C ILE A 60 -3.19 13.38 -0.59
N LEU A 61 -4.05 13.95 0.26
CA LEU A 61 -3.90 15.29 0.86
C LEU A 61 -3.26 15.24 2.25
#